data_AF-A0A2T2QYC4-F1
#
_entry.id   AF-A0A2T2QYC4-F1
#
_cell.length_a   1.000
_cell.length_b   1.000
_cell.length_c   1.000
_cell.angle_alpha   90.00
_cell.angle_beta   90.00
_cell.angle_gamma   90.00
#
_symmetry.space_group_name_H-M   'P 1'
#
loop_
_entity.id
_entity.type
_entity.pdbx_description
1 polymer ?
#
loop_
_entity_poly.entity_id
_entity_poly.type
_entity_poly.pdbx_seq_one_letter_code
_entity_poly.pdbx_strand_id
1 'polypeptide(L)'
;MLVSSEAKLIGALATSSQIQRRFRKRYGHRESISGAVKEAELVLITATSALGRSSLYNRLRLDGLFRYERLGWTEGYGHFHIPESTFQKMRELLARRDHKYAEGYDLGDGPNWRIRVAREALDQVGLDSELLHHGIQREVFGVPLVDNFRDYLCGRIEDTSVSRPSVSETAEAAKERWIIDRADRCPDYAEWSRRQIWELMVSRLENEVPWPKNGSS
;
A
#
# COMPACT_ATOMS: atom_id res chain seq x y z
N MET A 1 16.70 5.81 -0.33
CA MET A 1 15.86 5.06 -1.28
C MET A 1 15.29 6.06 -2.31
N LEU A 2 15.84 6.12 -3.52
CA LEU A 2 15.30 6.95 -4.60
C LEU A 2 14.10 6.20 -5.19
N VAL A 3 12.91 6.82 -5.25
CA VAL A 3 11.80 6.25 -6.04
C VAL A 3 12.28 6.18 -7.49
N SER A 4 12.25 4.98 -8.08
CA SER A 4 12.59 4.78 -9.49
C SER A 4 11.69 5.65 -10.37
N SER A 5 12.18 6.09 -11.52
CA SER A 5 11.36 6.81 -12.51
C SER A 5 10.08 6.06 -12.86
N GLU A 6 10.14 4.73 -12.86
CA GLU A 6 8.99 3.83 -13.05
C GLU A 6 7.92 3.98 -11.96
N ALA A 7 8.31 3.95 -10.69
CA ALA A 7 7.34 4.12 -9.60
C ALA A 7 6.70 5.51 -9.60
N LYS A 8 7.42 6.55 -10.05
CA LYS A 8 6.82 7.88 -10.26
C LYS A 8 5.82 7.88 -11.42
N LEU A 9 6.14 7.21 -12.53
CA LEU A 9 5.21 7.04 -13.65
C LEU A 9 3.94 6.32 -13.20
N ILE A 10 4.05 5.22 -12.45
CA ILE A 10 2.89 4.49 -11.91
C ILE A 10 2.04 5.41 -11.02
N GLY A 11 2.67 6.16 -10.11
CA GLY A 11 1.99 7.12 -9.25
C GLY A 11 1.26 8.21 -10.04
N ALA A 12 1.86 8.72 -11.12
CA ALA A 12 1.21 9.67 -12.00
C ALA A 12 0.00 9.07 -12.72
N LEU A 13 0.18 7.90 -13.36
CA LEU A 13 -0.86 7.22 -14.12
C LEU A 13 -2.08 6.84 -13.28
N ALA A 14 -1.88 6.57 -11.98
CA ALA A 14 -2.97 6.32 -11.03
C ALA A 14 -3.98 7.48 -10.96
N THR A 15 -3.57 8.71 -11.29
CA THR A 15 -4.39 9.93 -11.20
C THR A 15 -5.18 10.26 -12.48
N SER A 16 -5.09 9.41 -13.50
CA SER A 16 -5.69 9.64 -14.82
C SER A 16 -7.19 9.32 -14.87
N SER A 17 -7.90 9.93 -15.81
CA SER A 17 -9.35 9.72 -16.00
C SER A 17 -9.72 8.27 -16.31
N GLN A 18 -8.84 7.51 -16.98
CA GLN A 18 -9.03 6.08 -17.21
C GLN A 18 -9.13 5.28 -15.90
N ILE A 19 -8.36 5.65 -14.87
CA ILE A 19 -8.38 4.96 -13.58
C ILE A 19 -9.69 5.26 -12.84
N GLN A 20 -10.13 6.52 -12.84
CA GLN A 20 -11.45 6.88 -12.29
C GLN A 20 -12.59 6.12 -13.00
N ARG A 21 -12.57 6.06 -14.34
CA ARG A 21 -13.57 5.32 -15.11
C ARG A 21 -13.56 3.83 -14.79
N ARG A 22 -12.37 3.22 -14.66
CA ARG A 22 -12.25 1.81 -14.27
C ARG A 22 -12.72 1.56 -12.84
N PHE A 23 -12.44 2.48 -11.92
CA PHE A 23 -12.95 2.42 -10.56
C PHE A 23 -14.47 2.46 -10.56
N ARG A 24 -15.09 3.45 -11.22
CA ARG A 24 -16.55 3.57 -11.34
C ARG A 24 -17.18 2.32 -11.96
N LYS A 25 -16.58 1.77 -13.03
CA LYS A 25 -17.07 0.52 -13.64
C LYS A 25 -17.05 -0.67 -12.66
N ARG A 26 -16.06 -0.74 -11.77
CA ARG A 26 -15.87 -1.87 -10.85
C ARG A 26 -16.63 -1.72 -9.53
N TYR A 27 -16.79 -0.49 -9.05
CA TYR A 27 -17.28 -0.20 -7.70
C TYR A 27 -18.51 0.72 -7.67
N GLY A 28 -18.84 1.40 -8.78
CA GLY A 28 -19.87 2.44 -8.83
C GLY A 28 -21.27 1.96 -8.43
N HIS A 29 -21.65 0.73 -8.79
CA HIS A 29 -22.94 0.15 -8.42
C HIS A 29 -22.75 -1.12 -7.58
N ARG A 30 -22.21 -0.96 -6.37
CA ARG A 30 -22.14 -2.05 -5.39
C ARG A 30 -23.10 -1.80 -4.24
N GLU A 31 -23.88 -2.82 -3.92
CA GLU A 31 -24.63 -2.87 -2.67
C GLU A 31 -23.65 -2.94 -1.51
N SER A 32 -23.82 -2.02 -0.56
CA SER A 32 -23.14 -2.09 0.73
C SER A 32 -23.67 -3.26 1.56
N ILE A 33 -22.92 -3.65 2.59
CA ILE A 33 -23.35 -4.68 3.57
C ILE A 33 -24.69 -4.31 4.23
N SER A 34 -25.05 -3.03 4.27
CA SER A 34 -26.34 -2.51 4.75
C SER A 34 -27.46 -2.51 3.71
N GLY A 35 -27.26 -3.07 2.51
CA GLY A 35 -28.27 -3.11 1.43
C GLY A 35 -28.46 -1.78 0.66
N ALA A 36 -27.81 -0.70 1.09
CA ALA A 36 -27.83 0.56 0.35
C ALA A 36 -26.88 0.49 -0.86
N VAL A 37 -27.40 0.82 -2.05
CA VAL A 37 -26.57 1.07 -3.24
C VAL A 37 -25.87 2.41 -3.04
N LYS A 38 -24.53 2.42 -3.12
CA LYS A 38 -23.75 3.66 -3.07
C LYS A 38 -23.04 3.87 -4.39
N GLU A 39 -23.27 5.04 -5.00
CA GLU A 39 -22.52 5.52 -6.16
C GLU A 39 -21.08 5.83 -5.73
N ALA A 40 -20.18 4.85 -5.89
CA ALA A 40 -18.80 4.99 -5.45
C ALA A 40 -17.95 5.77 -6.47
N GLU A 41 -17.52 6.97 -6.06
CA GLU A 41 -16.61 7.81 -6.85
C GLU A 41 -15.18 7.81 -6.33
N LEU A 42 -14.21 7.77 -7.25
CA LEU A 42 -12.79 7.90 -6.91
C LEU A 42 -12.39 9.37 -6.86
N VAL A 43 -12.45 9.94 -5.65
CA VAL A 43 -12.19 11.37 -5.40
C VAL A 43 -10.83 11.67 -4.78
N LEU A 44 -10.21 10.67 -4.13
CA LEU A 44 -8.95 10.81 -3.41
C LEU A 44 -8.16 9.51 -3.48
N ILE A 45 -6.87 9.61 -3.82
CA ILE A 45 -5.92 8.50 -3.67
C ILE A 45 -5.06 8.76 -2.45
N THR A 46 -5.01 7.82 -1.51
CA THR A 46 -4.12 7.91 -0.34
C THR A 46 -2.96 6.94 -0.45
N ALA A 47 -1.78 7.36 0.01
CA ALA A 47 -0.60 6.51 0.14
C ALA A 47 0.06 6.75 1.49
N THR A 48 0.70 5.72 2.04
CA THR A 48 1.44 5.82 3.31
C THR A 48 2.93 5.56 3.08
N SER A 49 3.77 6.22 3.87
CA SER A 49 5.19 5.87 3.93
C SER A 49 5.39 4.46 4.49
N ALA A 50 6.45 3.78 4.05
CA ALA A 50 6.80 2.47 4.60
C ALA A 50 7.15 2.55 6.09
N LEU A 51 7.99 3.53 6.46
CA LEU A 51 8.47 3.83 7.81
C LEU A 51 8.68 5.35 7.97
N GLY A 52 8.10 5.97 8.99
CA GLY A 52 8.42 7.35 9.38
C GLY A 52 8.22 8.41 8.29
N ARG A 53 9.03 9.47 8.31
CA ARG A 53 8.96 10.59 7.35
C ARG A 53 9.44 10.15 5.98
N SER A 54 8.72 10.54 4.92
CA SER A 54 9.12 10.25 3.55
C SER A 54 9.03 11.48 2.66
N SER A 55 10.18 11.95 2.16
CA SER A 55 10.24 13.00 1.14
C SER A 55 9.90 12.49 -0.27
N LEU A 56 9.53 11.22 -0.41
CA LEU A 56 9.28 10.60 -1.71
C LEU A 56 8.02 11.15 -2.36
N TYR A 57 6.91 11.13 -1.63
CA TYR A 57 5.63 11.62 -2.12
C TYR A 57 5.61 13.14 -2.28
N ASN A 58 6.34 13.89 -1.45
CA ASN A 58 6.52 15.35 -1.63
C ASN A 58 7.08 15.74 -3.02
N ARG A 59 7.83 14.84 -3.66
CA ARG A 59 8.42 15.05 -4.99
C ARG A 59 7.58 14.46 -6.12
N LEU A 60 6.50 13.77 -5.80
CA LEU A 60 5.61 13.14 -6.76
C LEU A 60 4.52 14.14 -7.17
N ARG A 61 4.87 15.04 -8.09
CA ARG A 61 3.98 16.06 -8.65
C ARG A 61 4.33 16.38 -10.10
N LEU A 62 3.32 16.66 -10.89
CA LEU A 62 3.41 17.26 -12.21
C LEU A 62 2.50 18.48 -12.20
N ASP A 63 3.06 19.67 -12.40
CA ASP A 63 2.32 20.92 -12.27
C ASP A 63 1.16 20.96 -13.27
N GLY A 64 -0.01 21.40 -12.81
CA GLY A 64 -1.26 21.36 -13.58
C GLY A 64 -1.92 19.98 -13.72
N LEU A 65 -1.24 18.88 -13.37
CA LEU A 65 -1.80 17.54 -13.48
C LEU A 65 -2.14 16.94 -12.12
N PHE A 66 -1.19 16.85 -11.20
CA PHE A 66 -1.46 16.31 -9.87
C PHE A 66 -0.37 16.66 -8.87
N ARG A 67 -0.70 16.54 -7.58
CA ARG A 67 0.23 16.71 -6.48
C ARG A 67 -0.12 15.76 -5.35
N TYR A 68 0.86 15.01 -4.89
CA TYR A 68 0.77 14.32 -3.60
C TYR A 68 1.03 15.32 -2.49
N GLU A 69 0.05 15.48 -1.61
CA GLU A 69 0.08 16.40 -0.49
C GLU A 69 0.12 15.63 0.82
N ARG A 70 0.88 16.15 1.79
CA ARG A 70 0.92 15.56 3.12
C ARG A 70 -0.43 15.80 3.81
N LEU A 71 -1.09 14.72 4.22
CA LEU A 71 -2.33 14.77 5.00
C LEU A 71 -2.06 14.70 6.50
N GLY A 72 -1.01 14.01 6.93
CA GLY A 72 -0.66 13.90 8.34
C GLY A 72 0.08 12.62 8.68
N TRP A 73 -0.20 12.09 9.86
CA TRP A 73 0.41 10.88 10.41
C TRP A 73 -0.66 9.86 10.77
N THR A 74 -0.33 8.59 10.61
CA THR A 74 -1.09 7.47 11.16
C THR A 74 -0.17 6.67 12.07
N GLU A 75 -0.75 6.21 13.17
CA GLU A 75 -0.18 5.25 14.11
C GLU A 75 -1.25 4.17 14.30
N GLY A 76 -0.85 2.93 14.58
CA GLY A 76 -1.82 1.85 14.54
C GLY A 76 -1.38 0.57 15.20
N TYR A 77 -2.34 -0.36 15.21
CA TYR A 77 -2.19 -1.69 15.76
C TYR A 77 -1.75 -2.66 14.66
N GLY A 78 -0.90 -3.61 15.02
CA GLY A 78 -0.35 -4.56 14.05
C GLY A 78 0.39 -5.71 14.72
N HIS A 79 0.52 -6.80 13.96
CA HIS A 79 1.07 -8.06 14.45
C HIS A 79 2.49 -8.34 13.94
N PHE A 80 3.16 -7.38 13.30
CA PHE A 80 4.47 -7.61 12.69
C PHE A 80 5.57 -7.95 13.69
N HIS A 81 5.41 -7.53 14.95
CA HIS A 81 6.37 -7.84 16.02
C HIS A 81 6.11 -9.23 16.63
N ILE A 82 5.02 -9.91 16.24
CA ILE A 82 4.66 -11.24 16.73
C ILE A 82 5.25 -12.28 15.78
N PRO A 83 6.25 -13.06 16.22
CA PRO A 83 6.80 -14.15 15.41
C PRO A 83 5.73 -15.21 15.13
N GLU A 84 5.87 -15.91 14.00
CA GLU A 84 4.91 -16.93 13.60
C GLU A 84 4.74 -18.05 14.66
N SER A 85 5.83 -18.45 15.31
CA SER A 85 5.79 -19.44 16.39
C SER A 85 4.96 -18.98 17.60
N THR A 86 5.04 -17.70 17.97
CA THR A 86 4.21 -17.12 19.02
C THR A 86 2.75 -17.04 18.59
N PHE A 87 2.50 -16.64 17.33
CA PHE A 87 1.15 -16.57 16.78
C PHE A 87 0.45 -17.94 16.76
N GLN A 88 1.17 -19.03 16.46
CA GLN A 88 0.59 -20.38 16.52
C GLN A 88 0.21 -20.78 17.95
N LYS A 89 1.02 -20.44 18.96
CA LYS A 89 0.65 -20.67 20.37
C LYS A 89 -0.59 -19.88 20.79
N MET A 90 -0.74 -18.65 20.31
CA MET A 90 -1.96 -17.86 20.53
C MET A 90 -3.18 -18.57 19.95
N ARG A 91 -3.07 -19.13 18.73
CA ARG A 91 -4.15 -19.93 18.13
C ARG A 91 -4.46 -21.20 18.89
N GLU A 92 -3.45 -21.94 19.33
CA GLU A 92 -3.62 -23.15 20.15
C GLU A 92 -4.35 -22.84 21.46
N LEU A 93 -4.03 -21.71 22.10
CA LEU A 93 -4.75 -21.25 23.28
C LEU A 93 -6.24 -21.03 22.98
N LEU A 94 -6.54 -20.30 21.91
CA LEU A 94 -7.93 -20.04 21.50
C LEU A 94 -8.67 -21.33 21.13
N ALA A 95 -8.00 -22.28 20.48
CA ALA A 95 -8.57 -23.59 20.13
C ALA A 95 -8.95 -24.38 21.38
N ARG A 96 -8.09 -24.39 22.40
CA ARG A 96 -8.37 -25.05 23.69
C ARG A 96 -9.53 -24.43 24.46
N ARG A 97 -9.88 -23.17 24.15
CA ARG A 97 -11.04 -22.48 24.71
C ARG A 97 -12.24 -22.45 23.77
N ASP A 98 -12.22 -23.26 22.71
CA ASP A 98 -13.31 -23.37 21.73
C ASP A 98 -13.69 -22.00 21.12
N HIS A 99 -12.71 -21.11 20.96
CA HIS A 99 -12.94 -19.76 20.49
C HIS A 99 -12.91 -19.71 18.96
N LYS A 100 -13.96 -19.12 18.35
CA LYS A 100 -14.18 -19.04 16.89
C LYS A 100 -13.00 -18.54 16.05
N TYR A 101 -12.08 -17.76 16.62
CA TYR A 101 -10.92 -17.25 15.89
C TYR A 101 -9.79 -18.29 15.71
N ALA A 102 -9.86 -19.42 16.41
CA ALA A 102 -8.85 -20.48 16.32
C ALA A 102 -8.86 -21.20 14.96
N GLU A 103 -10.05 -21.38 14.37
CA GLU A 103 -10.29 -22.21 13.19
C GLU A 103 -9.78 -21.61 11.88
N GLY A 104 -9.22 -20.39 11.92
CA GLY A 104 -8.71 -19.70 10.75
C GLY A 104 -9.71 -18.69 10.21
N TYR A 105 -9.56 -18.36 8.93
CA TYR A 105 -10.49 -17.51 8.22
C TYR A 105 -10.79 -18.10 6.84
N ASP A 106 -12.04 -17.94 6.39
CA ASP A 106 -12.38 -18.12 4.99
C ASP A 106 -11.74 -17.00 4.16
N LEU A 107 -11.35 -17.33 2.92
CA LEU A 107 -10.67 -16.44 1.97
C LEU A 107 -11.48 -15.13 1.76
N GLY A 108 -11.22 -14.11 2.59
CA GLY A 108 -12.04 -12.89 2.65
C GLY A 108 -11.97 -12.09 3.94
N ASP A 109 -11.62 -12.68 5.09
CA ASP A 109 -11.62 -11.97 6.39
C ASP A 109 -10.47 -10.96 6.60
N GLY A 110 -9.50 -10.97 5.69
CA GLY A 110 -8.43 -10.00 5.58
C GLY A 110 -7.35 -10.05 6.68
N PRO A 111 -6.32 -9.18 6.59
CA PRO A 111 -5.21 -9.07 7.54
C PRO A 111 -5.63 -8.80 9.00
N ASN A 112 -6.89 -8.40 9.16
CA ASN A 112 -7.52 -8.10 10.44
C ASN A 112 -7.71 -9.38 11.29
N TRP A 113 -7.82 -10.57 10.69
CA TRP A 113 -7.95 -11.83 11.44
C TRP A 113 -6.77 -12.08 12.40
N ARG A 114 -5.52 -11.92 11.94
CA ARG A 114 -4.34 -12.11 12.81
C ARG A 114 -4.33 -11.15 14.01
N ILE A 115 -4.75 -9.91 13.79
CA ILE A 115 -4.87 -8.90 14.84
C ILE A 115 -5.97 -9.29 15.84
N ARG A 116 -7.12 -9.78 15.36
CA ARG A 116 -8.21 -10.26 16.22
C ARG A 116 -7.80 -11.47 17.07
N VAL A 117 -7.11 -12.45 16.47
CA VAL A 117 -6.54 -13.60 17.20
C VAL A 117 -5.58 -13.13 18.29
N ALA A 118 -4.64 -12.26 17.93
CA ALA A 118 -3.63 -11.80 18.88
C ALA A 118 -4.28 -10.99 20.03
N ARG A 119 -5.25 -10.13 19.73
CA ARG A 119 -5.98 -9.35 20.73
C ARG A 119 -6.71 -10.27 21.71
N GLU A 120 -7.52 -11.18 21.19
CA GLU A 120 -8.27 -12.14 22.02
C GLU A 120 -7.33 -13.02 22.85
N ALA A 121 -6.22 -13.49 22.27
CA ALA A 121 -5.26 -14.31 23.00
C ALA A 121 -4.57 -13.54 24.13
N LEU A 122 -4.24 -12.25 23.94
CA LEU A 122 -3.69 -11.38 24.99
C LEU A 122 -4.70 -11.17 26.12
N ASP A 123 -5.96 -10.85 25.78
CA ASP A 123 -7.03 -10.67 26.75
C ASP A 123 -7.24 -11.94 27.59
N GLN A 124 -7.19 -13.12 26.97
CA GLN A 124 -7.37 -14.41 27.63
C GLN A 124 -6.25 -14.81 28.60
N VAL A 125 -5.06 -14.23 28.46
CA VAL A 125 -3.93 -14.42 29.39
C VAL A 125 -3.74 -13.23 30.34
N GLY A 126 -4.63 -12.23 30.29
CA GLY A 126 -4.57 -11.05 31.14
C GLY A 126 -3.47 -10.06 30.76
N LEU A 127 -3.01 -10.08 29.51
CA LEU A 127 -2.05 -9.10 28.98
C LEU A 127 -2.79 -7.96 28.27
N ASP A 128 -2.20 -6.77 28.32
CA ASP A 128 -2.78 -5.59 27.70
C ASP A 128 -2.77 -5.70 26.16
N SER A 129 -3.94 -5.53 25.55
CA SER A 129 -4.11 -5.47 24.10
C SER A 129 -3.35 -4.30 23.44
N GLU A 130 -2.94 -3.29 24.21
CA GLU A 130 -2.04 -2.21 23.78
C GLU A 130 -0.67 -2.71 23.34
N LEU A 131 -0.28 -3.94 23.68
CA LEU A 131 0.93 -4.57 23.12
C LEU A 131 0.88 -4.69 21.59
N LEU A 132 -0.33 -4.67 21.01
CA LEU A 132 -0.50 -4.63 19.56
C LEU A 132 -0.27 -3.24 18.96
N HIS A 133 -0.28 -2.21 19.78
CA HIS A 133 0.03 -0.83 19.38
C HIS A 133 1.54 -0.69 19.22
N HIS A 134 1.98 -0.68 17.97
CA HIS A 134 3.39 -0.85 17.67
C HIS A 134 4.15 0.48 17.53
N GLY A 135 3.48 1.61 17.75
CA GLY A 135 4.11 2.94 17.76
C GLY A 135 4.73 3.41 16.43
N ILE A 136 4.57 2.65 15.34
CA ILE A 136 5.21 2.97 14.06
C ILE A 136 4.34 4.00 13.37
N GLN A 137 4.83 5.22 13.41
CA GLN A 137 4.24 6.35 12.71
C GLN A 137 4.54 6.24 11.21
N ARG A 138 3.49 6.35 10.40
CA ARG A 138 3.57 6.44 8.93
C ARG A 138 2.98 7.75 8.48
N GLU A 139 3.67 8.42 7.59
CA GLU A 139 3.20 9.67 7.01
C GLU A 139 2.16 9.35 5.93
N VAL A 140 1.02 10.04 5.97
CA VAL A 140 -0.09 9.85 5.04
C VAL A 140 -0.04 10.96 3.99
N PHE A 141 -0.14 10.56 2.73
CA PHE A 141 -0.22 11.44 1.57
C PHE A 141 -1.54 11.23 0.83
N GLY A 142 -2.05 12.31 0.24
CA GLY A 142 -3.26 12.32 -0.54
C GLY A 142 -3.05 12.98 -1.91
N VAL A 143 -3.73 12.47 -2.92
CA VAL A 143 -3.89 13.12 -4.22
C VAL A 143 -5.38 13.33 -4.46
N PRO A 144 -5.87 14.56 -4.27
CA PRO A 144 -7.21 14.93 -4.69
C PRO A 144 -7.35 14.71 -6.20
N LEU A 145 -8.40 14.00 -6.61
CA LEU A 145 -8.79 13.86 -8.01
C LEU A 145 -9.94 14.80 -8.38
N VAL A 146 -10.55 15.42 -7.38
CA VAL A 146 -11.59 16.44 -7.52
C VAL A 146 -11.34 17.53 -6.47
N ASP A 147 -11.65 18.78 -6.80
CA ASP A 147 -11.31 19.92 -5.92
C ASP A 147 -12.09 19.89 -4.60
N ASN A 148 -13.34 19.45 -4.67
CA ASN A 148 -14.30 19.38 -3.58
C ASN A 148 -14.30 18.03 -2.84
N PHE A 149 -13.21 17.25 -2.93
CA PHE A 149 -13.15 15.88 -2.41
C PHE A 149 -13.50 15.79 -0.92
N ARG A 150 -13.15 16.81 -0.12
CA ARG A 150 -13.42 16.82 1.32
C ARG A 150 -14.92 16.87 1.61
N ASP A 151 -15.63 17.74 0.93
CA ASP A 151 -17.07 17.90 1.13
C ASP A 151 -17.82 16.66 0.65
N TYR A 152 -17.38 16.05 -0.46
CA TYR A 152 -17.92 14.78 -0.93
C TYR A 152 -17.68 13.66 0.09
N LEU A 153 -16.46 13.50 0.59
CA LEU A 153 -16.14 12.47 1.60
C LEU A 153 -16.88 12.69 2.93
N CYS A 154 -17.25 13.93 3.24
CA CYS A 154 -18.09 14.28 4.39
C CYS A 154 -19.60 14.17 4.11
N GLY A 155 -20.02 13.77 2.91
CA GLY A 155 -21.43 13.63 2.54
C GLY A 155 -22.19 14.96 2.43
N ARG A 156 -21.47 16.08 2.23
CA ARG A 156 -22.08 17.42 2.12
C ARG A 156 -22.52 17.76 0.70
N ILE A 157 -21.94 17.08 -0.28
CA ILE A 157 -22.20 17.26 -1.71
C ILE A 157 -22.17 15.90 -2.41
N GLU A 158 -22.81 15.82 -3.57
CA GLU A 158 -22.82 14.62 -4.42
C GLU A 158 -22.02 14.83 -5.72
N ASP A 159 -21.85 16.08 -6.17
CA ASP A 159 -21.15 16.40 -7.40
C ASP A 159 -19.63 16.28 -7.25
N THR A 160 -19.03 15.51 -8.15
CA THR A 160 -17.58 15.24 -8.23
C THR A 160 -17.05 15.49 -9.64
N SER A 161 -17.77 16.28 -10.44
CA SER A 161 -17.45 16.51 -11.85
C SER A 161 -16.15 17.29 -12.03
N VAL A 162 -15.07 16.56 -12.33
CA VAL A 162 -13.78 17.14 -12.72
C VAL A 162 -13.22 16.37 -13.91
N SER A 163 -12.82 17.11 -14.95
CA SER A 163 -12.10 16.52 -16.07
C SER A 163 -10.66 16.26 -15.67
N ARG A 164 -10.26 14.98 -15.69
CA ARG A 164 -8.89 14.56 -15.41
C ARG A 164 -8.12 14.29 -16.70
N PRO A 165 -6.81 14.59 -16.73
CA PRO A 165 -5.94 14.22 -17.84
C PRO A 165 -6.03 12.72 -18.14
N SER A 166 -5.93 12.38 -19.41
CA SER A 166 -5.85 11.00 -19.86
C SER A 166 -4.52 10.35 -19.46
N VAL A 167 -4.47 9.02 -19.52
CA VAL A 167 -3.23 8.24 -19.39
C VAL A 167 -2.18 8.73 -20.38
N SER A 168 -2.54 9.08 -21.61
CA SER A 168 -1.58 9.52 -22.63
C SER A 168 -0.95 10.85 -22.22
N GLU A 169 -1.76 11.87 -21.92
CA GLU A 169 -1.27 13.19 -21.48
C GLU A 169 -0.42 13.08 -20.20
N THR A 170 -0.87 12.25 -19.25
CA THR A 170 -0.15 12.01 -18.00
C THR A 170 1.18 11.28 -18.24
N ALA A 171 1.19 10.31 -19.17
CA ALA A 171 2.39 9.56 -19.51
C ALA A 171 3.43 10.44 -20.22
N GLU A 172 3.01 11.27 -21.17
CA GLU A 172 3.92 12.21 -21.85
C GLU A 172 4.57 13.16 -20.86
N ALA A 173 3.78 13.84 -20.02
CA ALA A 173 4.30 14.76 -19.02
C ALA A 173 5.23 14.06 -18.01
N ALA A 174 4.91 12.83 -17.59
CA ALA A 174 5.76 12.05 -16.69
C ALA A 174 7.07 11.62 -17.36
N LYS A 175 7.03 11.24 -18.63
CA LYS A 175 8.22 10.87 -19.42
C LYS A 175 9.16 12.04 -19.55
N GLU A 176 8.65 13.18 -20.03
CA GLU A 176 9.41 14.42 -20.17
C GLU A 176 10.04 14.82 -18.84
N ARG A 177 9.28 14.76 -17.75
CA ARG A 177 9.76 15.25 -16.45
C ARG A 177 10.77 14.34 -15.74
N TRP A 178 10.67 13.03 -15.88
CA TRP A 178 11.42 12.07 -15.05
C TRP A 178 12.18 10.98 -15.79
N ILE A 179 11.77 10.63 -17.01
CA ILE A 179 12.33 9.47 -17.72
C ILE A 179 13.40 9.92 -18.70
N ILE A 180 13.14 10.94 -19.53
CA ILE A 180 14.07 11.41 -20.57
C ILE A 180 15.40 11.88 -19.95
N ASP A 181 15.35 12.86 -19.04
CA ASP A 181 16.54 13.35 -18.33
C ASP A 181 17.31 12.26 -17.57
N ARG A 182 16.64 11.16 -17.20
CA ARG A 182 17.29 10.03 -16.52
C ARG A 182 17.97 9.11 -17.53
N ALA A 183 17.31 8.82 -18.64
CA ALA A 183 17.87 8.04 -19.73
C ALA A 183 19.16 8.69 -20.27
N ASP A 184 19.16 10.01 -20.44
CA ASP A 184 20.34 10.75 -20.90
C ASP A 184 21.51 10.69 -19.90
N ARG A 185 21.22 10.71 -18.59
CA ARG A 185 22.24 10.64 -17.54
C ARG A 185 22.72 9.22 -17.22
N CYS A 186 21.94 8.22 -17.58
CA CYS A 186 22.21 6.81 -17.27
C CYS A 186 21.89 5.95 -18.50
N PRO A 187 22.73 5.97 -19.55
CA PRO A 187 22.45 5.30 -20.82
C PRO A 187 22.60 3.78 -20.77
N ASP A 188 23.10 3.21 -19.66
CA ASP A 188 23.37 1.78 -19.46
C ASP A 188 22.17 0.87 -19.81
N TYR A 189 20.95 1.40 -19.78
CA TYR A 189 19.75 0.67 -20.20
C TYR A 189 19.79 0.24 -21.68
N ALA A 190 20.46 1.02 -22.54
CA ALA A 190 20.57 0.72 -23.98
C ALA A 190 21.57 -0.40 -24.27
N GLU A 191 22.55 -0.59 -23.39
CA GLU A 191 23.55 -1.66 -23.49
C GLU A 191 23.16 -2.92 -22.68
N TRP A 192 21.99 -2.88 -22.03
CA TRP A 192 21.54 -3.93 -21.15
C TRP A 192 21.18 -5.22 -21.91
N SER A 193 21.69 -6.34 -21.41
CA SER A 193 21.48 -7.68 -21.97
C SER A 193 20.83 -8.62 -20.95
N ARG A 194 20.15 -9.66 -21.44
CA ARG A 194 19.57 -10.71 -20.57
C ARG A 194 20.63 -11.42 -19.73
N ARG A 195 21.88 -11.46 -20.19
CA ARG A 195 22.99 -12.10 -19.46
C ARG A 195 23.29 -11.39 -18.14
N GLN A 196 23.22 -10.06 -18.13
CA GLN A 196 23.43 -9.26 -16.92
C GLN A 196 22.35 -9.50 -15.85
N ILE A 197 21.12 -9.86 -16.24
CA ILE A 197 20.08 -10.27 -15.27
C ILE A 197 20.51 -11.55 -14.55
N TRP A 198 20.99 -12.54 -15.30
CA TRP A 198 21.46 -13.81 -14.74
C TRP A 198 22.63 -13.58 -13.79
N GLU A 199 23.62 -12.78 -14.19
CA GLU A 199 24.78 -12.43 -13.36
C GLU A 199 24.37 -11.72 -12.05
N LEU A 200 23.40 -10.81 -12.09
CA LEU A 200 22.87 -10.15 -10.89
C LEU A 200 22.11 -11.10 -9.96
N MET A 201 21.38 -12.07 -10.52
CA MET A 201 20.66 -13.07 -9.73
C MET A 201 21.63 -14.05 -9.07
N VAL A 202 22.62 -14.54 -9.82
CA VAL A 202 23.62 -15.51 -9.32
C VAL A 202 24.54 -14.86 -8.28
N SER A 203 25.06 -13.65 -8.54
CA SER A 203 25.92 -12.95 -7.58
C SER A 203 25.23 -12.63 -6.26
N ARG A 204 23.90 -12.45 -6.22
CA ARG A 204 23.16 -12.32 -4.96
C ARG A 204 23.05 -13.63 -4.19
N LEU A 205 22.87 -14.75 -4.89
CA LEU A 205 22.80 -16.07 -4.26
C LEU A 205 24.16 -16.51 -3.68
N GLU A 206 25.26 -16.11 -4.31
CA GLU A 206 26.63 -16.43 -3.84
C GLU A 206 27.07 -15.56 -2.65
N ASN A 207 26.47 -14.39 -2.45
CA ASN A 207 26.75 -13.49 -1.34
C ASN A 207 25.83 -13.69 -0.12
N GLU A 208 24.86 -14.61 -0.19
CA GLU A 208 24.16 -15.08 1.01
C GLU A 208 25.04 -16.10 1.73
N VAL A 209 25.51 -15.75 2.93
CA VAL A 209 26.29 -16.63 3.81
C VAL A 209 25.60 -17.99 3.91
N PRO A 210 26.29 -19.13 3.68
CA PRO A 210 25.66 -20.43 3.78
C PRO A 210 25.04 -20.60 5.16
N TRP A 211 23.75 -20.95 5.20
CA TRP A 211 23.07 -21.38 6.42
C TRP A 211 23.95 -22.40 7.16
N PRO A 212 24.19 -22.25 8.48
CA PRO A 212 25.01 -23.19 9.21
C PRO A 212 24.38 -24.57 9.04
N LYS A 213 25.12 -25.49 8.41
CA LYS A 213 24.76 -26.90 8.38
C LYS A 213 24.74 -27.36 9.83
N ASN A 214 23.55 -27.63 10.36
CA ASN A 214 23.39 -28.22 11.68
C ASN A 214 24.30 -29.45 11.77
N GLY A 215 25.21 -29.43 12.74
CA GLY A 215 26.05 -30.56 13.07
C GLY A 215 25.19 -31.76 13.40
N SER A 216 25.37 -32.83 12.63
CA SER A 216 24.92 -34.17 12.98
C SER A 216 25.74 -34.67 14.17
N SER A 217 25.09 -34.76 15.33
CA SER A 217 25.42 -35.71 16.38
C SER A 217 25.13 -37.14 15.93
#